data_AF-A0A323V8Q1-F1
#
_entry.id   AF-A0A323V8Q1-F1
#
_cell.length_a   1.000
_cell.length_b   1.000
_cell.length_c   1.000
_cell.angle_alpha   90.00
_cell.angle_beta   90.00
_cell.angle_gamma   90.00
#
_symmetry.space_group_name_H-M   'P 1'
#
loop_
_entity.id
_entity.type
_entity.pdbx_description
1 polymer ?
#
loop_
_entity_poly.entity_id
_entity_poly.type
_entity_poly.pdbx_seq_one_letter_code
_entity_poly.pdbx_strand_id
1 'polypeptide(L)'
;MTAGDDTGAALPAREREILAFERQWWRFAGAKEAAIRERFGMSATRYYQVLNALVDRPEALAADPLLVRRLRRMRAARQRQRSGRVLGSDPTRD
;
A
#
# COMPACT_ATOMS: atom_id res chain seq x y z
N MET A 1 3.81 -9.34 -18.22
CA MET A 1 4.66 -8.31 -18.85
C MET A 1 3.95 -6.98 -18.66
N THR A 2 4.17 -6.27 -17.55
CA THR A 2 5.27 -5.31 -17.38
C THR A 2 5.85 -5.38 -15.96
N ALA A 3 7.04 -5.98 -15.86
CA ALA A 3 7.97 -5.76 -14.76
C ALA A 3 9.01 -4.75 -15.26
N GLY A 4 9.36 -3.77 -14.44
CA GLY A 4 10.51 -2.89 -14.65
C GLY A 4 10.22 -1.65 -15.50
N ASP A 5 9.72 -0.60 -14.86
CA ASP A 5 10.27 0.74 -15.11
C ASP A 5 11.10 1.12 -13.89
N ASP A 6 12.21 0.39 -13.76
CA ASP A 6 13.34 0.63 -12.85
C ASP A 6 14.25 1.69 -13.49
N THR A 7 13.69 2.87 -13.78
CA THR A 7 14.54 4.02 -14.05
C THR A 7 14.71 4.71 -12.71
N GLY A 8 15.95 4.92 -12.26
CA GLY A 8 16.29 5.80 -11.13
C GLY A 8 15.93 7.29 -11.36
N ALA A 9 14.90 7.54 -12.16
CA ALA A 9 14.25 8.80 -12.44
C ALA A 9 13.05 8.93 -11.51
N ALA A 10 12.85 10.16 -11.01
CA ALA A 10 11.81 10.54 -10.07
C ALA A 10 10.46 9.84 -10.27
N LEU A 11 9.76 9.53 -9.17
CA LEU A 11 8.44 8.87 -9.22
C LEU A 11 7.53 9.45 -10.31
N PRO A 12 6.88 8.61 -11.12
CA PRO A 12 5.79 9.01 -12.00
C PRO A 12 4.74 9.87 -11.28
N ALA A 13 4.14 10.84 -12.00
CA ALA A 13 3.16 11.76 -11.43
C ALA A 13 2.00 11.03 -10.71
N ARG A 14 1.51 9.95 -11.32
CA ARG A 14 0.46 9.08 -10.75
C ARG A 14 0.84 8.55 -9.37
N GLU A 15 2.08 8.11 -9.18
CA GLU A 15 2.53 7.51 -7.93
C GLU A 15 2.76 8.58 -6.84
N ARG A 16 3.24 9.77 -7.24
CA ARG A 16 3.30 10.94 -6.36
C ARG A 16 1.91 11.34 -5.88
N GLU A 17 0.91 11.30 -6.76
CA GLU A 17 -0.48 11.57 -6.39
C GLU A 17 -1.05 10.54 -5.42
N ILE A 18 -0.69 9.26 -5.58
CA ILE A 18 -1.06 8.20 -4.64
C ILE A 18 -0.47 8.50 -3.25
N LEU A 19 0.81 8.87 -3.16
CA LEU A 19 1.43 9.25 -1.88
C LEU A 19 0.78 10.50 -1.28
N ALA A 20 0.51 11.52 -2.10
CA ALA A 20 -0.18 12.73 -1.64
C ALA A 20 -1.60 12.44 -1.12
N PHE A 21 -2.33 11.54 -1.78
CA PHE A 21 -3.66 11.11 -1.36
C PHE A 21 -3.64 10.35 -0.03
N GLU A 22 -2.64 9.49 0.20
CA GLU A 22 -2.47 8.77 1.47
C GLU A 22 -2.17 9.67 2.66
N ARG A 23 -1.66 10.88 2.42
CA ARG A 23 -1.41 11.87 3.47
C ARG A 23 -2.69 12.51 4.00
N GLN A 24 -3.81 12.42 3.27
CA GLN A 24 -5.07 13.05 3.66
C GLN A 24 -5.73 12.32 4.83
N TRP A 25 -6.42 13.08 5.70
CA TRP A 25 -7.16 12.52 6.82
C TRP A 25 -8.57 12.10 6.39
N TRP A 26 -8.81 10.79 6.40
CA TRP A 26 -10.10 10.20 6.03
C TRP A 26 -10.89 9.84 7.28
N ARG A 27 -12.08 10.43 7.41
CA ARG A 27 -12.97 10.18 8.57
C ARG A 27 -13.58 8.77 8.55
N PHE A 28 -13.85 8.23 7.37
CA PHE A 28 -14.48 6.92 7.19
C PHE A 28 -13.79 6.13 6.09
N ALA A 29 -13.61 4.82 6.30
CA ALA A 29 -12.99 3.92 5.31
C ALA A 29 -13.74 3.93 3.97
N GLY A 30 -15.08 3.90 4.00
CA GLY A 30 -15.91 3.95 2.79
C GLY A 30 -15.74 5.25 1.99
N ALA A 31 -15.55 6.39 2.65
CA ALA A 31 -15.29 7.67 1.99
C ALA A 31 -13.97 7.65 1.22
N LYS A 32 -12.93 7.02 1.79
CA LYS A 32 -11.65 6.82 1.12
C LYS A 32 -11.79 5.92 -0.11
N GLU A 33 -12.52 4.81 -0.01
CA GLU A 33 -12.69 3.87 -1.12
C GLU A 33 -13.52 4.47 -2.28
N ALA A 34 -14.51 5.29 -1.98
CA ALA A 34 -15.23 6.05 -3.00
C ALA A 34 -14.29 7.03 -3.71
N ALA A 35 -13.52 7.81 -2.96
CA ALA A 35 -12.55 8.76 -3.53
C ALA A 35 -11.43 8.08 -4.32
N ILE A 36 -10.99 6.87 -3.92
CA ILE A 36 -10.03 6.07 -4.71
C ILE A 36 -10.62 5.74 -6.09
N ARG A 37 -11.88 5.28 -6.12
CA ARG A 37 -12.55 4.93 -7.37
C ARG A 37 -12.72 6.15 -8.28
N GLU A 38 -13.16 7.26 -7.71
CA GLU A 38 -13.39 8.52 -8.44
C GLU A 38 -12.08 9.12 -8.98
N ARG A 39 -11.05 9.25 -8.14
CA ARG A 39 -9.81 9.93 -8.52
C ARG A 39 -8.89 9.07 -9.37
N PHE A 40 -8.79 7.77 -9.09
CA PHE A 40 -7.81 6.90 -9.73
C PHE A 40 -8.42 5.88 -10.70
N GLY A 41 -9.75 5.83 -10.82
CA GLY A 41 -10.44 4.93 -11.74
C GLY A 41 -10.19 3.45 -11.45
N MET A 42 -9.89 3.09 -10.19
CA MET A 42 -9.55 1.72 -9.82
C MET A 42 -10.27 1.29 -8.54
N SER A 43 -10.43 -0.03 -8.37
CA SER A 43 -10.96 -0.59 -7.14
C SER A 43 -9.99 -0.37 -5.96
N ALA A 44 -10.54 -0.34 -4.75
CA ALA A 44 -9.74 -0.21 -3.53
C ALA A 44 -8.69 -1.33 -3.42
N THR A 45 -9.02 -2.56 -3.79
CA THR A 45 -8.08 -3.69 -3.78
C THR A 45 -6.89 -3.45 -4.71
N ARG A 46 -7.13 -3.02 -5.96
CA ARG A 46 -6.06 -2.71 -6.92
C ARG A 46 -5.21 -1.54 -6.44
N TYR A 47 -5.86 -0.52 -5.86
CA TYR A 47 -5.18 0.62 -5.29
C TYR A 47 -4.20 0.22 -4.18
N TYR A 48 -4.63 -0.61 -3.23
CA TYR A 48 -3.74 -1.07 -2.16
C TYR A 48 -2.62 -2.00 -2.66
N GLN A 49 -2.83 -2.76 -3.73
CA GLN A 49 -1.76 -3.52 -4.38
C GLN A 49 -0.68 -2.58 -4.95
N VAL A 50 -1.10 -1.56 -5.70
CA VAL A 50 -0.19 -0.54 -6.26
C VAL A 50 0.53 0.20 -5.14
N LEU A 51 -0.19 0.67 -4.11
CA LEU A 51 0.40 1.35 -2.96
C LEU A 51 1.44 0.48 -2.24
N ASN A 52 1.14 -0.81 -2.04
CA ASN A 52 2.05 -1.73 -1.37
C ASN A 52 3.34 -1.94 -2.16
N ALA A 53 3.26 -2.07 -3.49
CA ALA A 53 4.45 -2.15 -4.34
C ALA A 53 5.22 -0.82 -4.34
N LEU A 54 4.49 0.30 -4.40
CA LEU A 54 5.08 1.64 -4.41
C LEU A 54 5.89 1.92 -3.16
N VAL A 55 5.35 1.63 -1.97
CA VAL A 55 6.05 1.93 -0.72
C VAL A 55 7.33 1.14 -0.55
N ASP A 56 7.55 0.03 -1.27
CA ASP A 56 8.76 -0.79 -1.17
C ASP A 56 9.93 -0.22 -1.99
N ARG A 57 9.65 0.71 -2.91
CA ARG A 57 10.63 1.34 -3.81
C ARG A 57 11.48 2.43 -3.13
N PRO A 58 12.76 2.60 -3.53
CA PRO A 58 13.62 3.64 -2.98
C PRO A 58 13.18 5.05 -3.38
N GLU A 59 12.58 5.24 -4.56
CA GLU A 59 12.10 6.56 -5.00
C GLU A 59 10.99 7.06 -4.08
N ALA A 60 10.06 6.17 -3.67
CA ALA A 60 8.99 6.51 -2.72
C ALA A 60 9.55 6.99 -1.38
N LEU A 61 10.59 6.32 -0.87
CA LEU A 61 11.28 6.75 0.34
C LEU A 61 11.95 8.12 0.18
N ALA A 62 12.50 8.43 -0.99
CA ALA A 62 13.10 9.74 -1.26
C ALA A 62 12.03 10.85 -1.33
N ALA A 63 10.84 10.55 -1.84
CA ALA A 63 9.78 11.54 -2.02
C ALA A 63 9.03 11.88 -0.72
N ASP A 64 8.69 10.88 0.12
CA ASP A 64 8.08 11.13 1.44
C ASP A 64 8.55 10.07 2.46
N PRO A 65 9.73 10.27 3.07
CA PRO A 65 10.34 9.28 3.96
C PRO A 65 9.45 8.92 5.16
N LEU A 66 8.72 9.90 5.71
CA LEU A 66 7.92 9.71 6.91
C LEU A 66 6.64 8.92 6.63
N LEU A 67 5.92 9.30 5.56
CA LEU A 67 4.72 8.59 5.13
C LEU A 67 5.05 7.14 4.76
N VAL A 68 6.10 6.93 3.96
CA VAL A 68 6.46 5.59 3.49
C VAL A 68 6.88 4.69 4.65
N ARG A 69 7.71 5.18 5.58
CA ARG A 69 8.07 4.41 6.78
C ARG A 69 6.84 4.07 7.63
N ARG A 70 5.88 4.98 7.77
CA ARG A 70 4.62 4.72 8.49
C ARG A 70 3.79 3.65 7.78
N LEU A 71 3.61 3.75 6.47
CA LEU A 71 2.86 2.77 5.67
C LEU A 71 3.48 1.38 5.75
N ARG A 72 4.82 1.27 5.60
CA ARG A 72 5.56 0.00 5.76
C ARG A 72 5.33 -0.62 7.14
N ARG A 73 5.41 0.17 8.21
CA ARG A 73 5.15 -0.32 9.59
C ARG A 73 3.71 -0.82 9.76
N MET A 74 2.71 -0.08 9.26
CA MET A 74 1.31 -0.50 9.34
C MET A 74 1.06 -1.80 8.57
N ARG A 75 1.69 -1.98 7.40
CA ARG A 75 1.63 -3.24 6.63
C ARG A 75 2.22 -4.40 7.43
N ALA A 76 3.42 -4.23 7.99
CA ALA A 76 4.07 -5.26 8.82
C ALA A 76 3.25 -5.62 10.07
N ALA A 77 2.59 -4.64 10.70
CA ALA A 77 1.67 -4.90 11.81
C ALA A 77 0.46 -5.76 11.39
N ARG A 78 -0.17 -5.44 10.24
CA ARG A 78 -1.29 -6.24 9.69
C ARG A 78 -0.86 -7.66 9.31
N GLN A 79 0.35 -7.82 8.78
CA GLN A 79 0.89 -9.14 8.44
C GLN A 79 1.11 -10.00 9.69
N ARG A 80 1.67 -9.42 10.76
CA ARG A 80 1.85 -10.12 12.05
C ARG A 80 0.52 -10.55 12.69
N GLN A 81 -0.50 -9.70 12.62
CA GLN A 81 -1.85 -10.05 13.10
C GLN A 81 -2.46 -11.21 12.32
N ARG A 82 -2.17 -11.32 11.02
CA ARG A 82 -2.61 -12.44 10.18
C ARG A 82 -1.85 -13.73 10.49
N SER A 83 -0.53 -13.69 10.61
CA SER A 83 0.29 -14.88 10.87
C SER A 83 0.07 -15.45 12.27
N GLY A 84 -0.14 -14.59 13.28
CA GLY A 84 -0.47 -15.04 14.65
C GLY A 84 -1.79 -15.81 14.75
N ARG A 85 -2.68 -15.69 13.77
CA ARG A 85 -3.94 -16.47 13.71
C ARG A 85 -3.82 -17.78 12.94
N VAL A 86 -2.78 -17.94 12.10
CA VAL A 86 -2.59 -19.15 11.27
C VAL A 86 -1.83 -20.26 12.01
N LEU A 87 -1.07 -19.94 13.06
CA LEU A 87 -0.37 -20.92 13.91
C LEU A 87 -1.28 -21.72 14.88
N GLY A 88 -2.59 -21.74 14.66
CA GLY A 88 -3.57 -22.48 15.47
C GLY A 88 -4.27 -23.65 14.76
N SER A 89 -3.88 -23.99 13.53
CA SER A 89 -4.40 -25.18 12.84
C SER A 89 -3.45 -26.35 13.02
N ASP A 90 -3.64 -27.09 14.12
CA ASP A 90 -3.01 -28.37 14.41
C ASP A 90 -3.61 -29.45 13.49
N PRO A 91 -2.83 -30.07 12.58
CA PRO A 91 -3.29 -31.16 11.74
C PRO A 91 -2.92 -32.50 12.40
N THR A 92 -3.48 -32.80 13.56
CA THR A 92 -3.37 -34.14 14.14
C THR A 92 -4.73 -34.81 14.11
N ARG A 93 -5.03 -35.44 12.97
CA ARG A 93 -5.93 -36.58 12.85
C ARG A 93 -5.06 -37.77 12.45
N ASP A 94 -4.84 -38.66 13.39
CA ASP A 94 -4.50 -40.07 13.16
C ASP A 94 -5.28 -40.88 14.20
#